data_AF-A0A950NKC7-F1
#
_entry.id   AF-A0A950NKC7-F1
#
_cell.length_a   1.000
_cell.length_b   1.000
_cell.length_c   1.000
_cell.angle_alpha   90.00
_cell.angle_beta   90.00
_cell.angle_gamma   90.00
#
_symmetry.space_group_name_H-M   'P 1'
#
loop_
_entity.id
_entity.type
_entity.pdbx_description
1 polymer ?
#
loop_
_entity_poly.entity_id
_entity_poly.type
_entity_poly.pdbx_seq_one_letter_code
_entity_poly.pdbx_strand_id
1 'polypeptide(L)' 'MNRRPRLAIVAATASPEEAAAVVAAVERFMRETAPRTAPRARPPNPWQQAALREGVARQPELLPPWA' A
#
# COMPACT_ATOMS: atom_id res chain seq x y z
N MET A 1 34.53 -12.64 -41.25
CA MET A 1 34.07 -13.58 -40.20
C MET A 1 33.37 -12.80 -39.10
N ASN A 2 32.10 -13.09 -38.82
CA ASN A 2 31.33 -12.46 -37.73
C ASN A 2 31.40 -13.36 -36.47
N ARG A 3 32.03 -12.89 -35.39
CA ARG A 3 32.00 -13.55 -34.06
C ARG A 3 30.96 -12.84 -33.19
N ARG A 4 29.67 -13.10 -33.42
CA ARG A 4 28.64 -12.62 -32.48
C ARG A 4 28.50 -13.61 -31.32
N PRO A 5 28.72 -13.19 -30.06
CA PRO A 5 28.52 -14.06 -28.92
C PRO A 5 27.03 -14.44 -28.81
N ARG A 6 26.77 -15.74 -28.61
CA ARG A 6 25.43 -16.28 -28.43
C ARG A 6 25.07 -16.15 -26.96
N LEU A 7 24.24 -15.17 -26.62
CA LEU A 7 23.73 -14.98 -25.26
C LEU A 7 22.49 -15.86 -25.07
N ALA A 8 22.48 -16.67 -24.01
CA ALA A 8 21.32 -17.43 -23.57
C ALA A 8 20.83 -16.82 -22.25
N ILE A 9 19.56 -16.45 -22.18
CA ILE A 9 18.92 -16.03 -20.92
C ILE A 9 18.57 -17.30 -20.17
N VAL A 10 19.35 -17.64 -19.16
CA VAL A 10 19.05 -18.72 -18.23
C VAL A 10 18.27 -18.14 -17.07
N ALA A 11 16.95 -18.09 -17.20
CA ALA A 11 16.08 -17.86 -16.05
C ALA A 11 15.87 -19.21 -15.37
N ALA A 12 16.60 -19.49 -14.29
CA ALA A 12 16.34 -20.66 -13.47
C ALA A 12 14.95 -20.51 -12.86
N THR A 13 14.02 -21.40 -13.22
CA THR A 13 12.74 -21.51 -12.51
C THR A 13 13.06 -22.03 -11.11
N ALA A 14 12.62 -21.32 -10.07
CA ALA A 14 12.80 -21.78 -8.69
C ALA A 14 12.22 -23.19 -8.54
N SER A 15 12.91 -24.04 -7.78
CA SER A 15 12.35 -25.34 -7.43
C SER A 15 11.05 -25.14 -6.61
N PRO A 16 10.14 -26.13 -6.57
CA PRO A 16 8.95 -26.05 -5.72
C PRO A 16 9.28 -25.73 -4.25
N GLU A 17 10.38 -26.27 -3.74
CA GLU A 17 10.87 -26.05 -2.38
C GLU A 17 11.37 -24.62 -2.17
N GLU A 18 12.13 -24.09 -3.14
CA GLU A 18 12.60 -22.69 -3.10
C GLU A 18 11.42 -21.72 -3.15
N ALA A 19 10.44 -21.97 -4.01
CA ALA A 19 9.22 -21.17 -4.07
C ALA A 19 8.46 -21.18 -2.74
N ALA A 20 8.31 -22.36 -2.12
CA ALA A 20 7.66 -22.50 -0.82
C ALA A 20 8.45 -21.75 0.28
N ALA A 21 9.78 -21.82 0.27
CA ALA A 21 10.62 -21.10 1.21
C ALA A 21 10.47 -19.58 1.10
N VAL A 22 10.42 -19.05 -0.13
CA VAL A 22 10.20 -17.61 -0.36
C VAL A 22 8.82 -17.18 0.13
N VAL A 23 7.76 -17.94 -0.18
CA VAL A 23 6.40 -17.62 0.29
C VAL A 23 6.34 -17.62 1.81
N ALA A 24 6.90 -18.64 2.47
CA ALA A 24 6.94 -18.71 3.93
C ALA A 24 7.71 -17.52 4.55
N ALA A 25 8.81 -17.10 3.93
CA ALA A 25 9.58 -15.93 4.37
C ALA A 25 8.78 -14.62 4.22
N VAL A 26 8.07 -14.44 3.10
CA VAL A 26 7.22 -13.28 2.86
C VAL A 26 6.08 -13.23 3.88
N GLU A 27 5.39 -14.34 4.11
CA GLU A 27 4.31 -14.39 5.10
C GLU A 27 4.81 -14.07 6.51
N ARG A 28 5.99 -14.61 6.88
CA ARG A 28 6.61 -14.32 8.16
C ARG A 28 6.96 -12.84 8.27
N PHE A 29 7.59 -12.26 7.25
CA PHE A 29 7.90 -10.84 7.20
C PHE A 29 6.63 -10.00 7.40
N MET A 30 5.57 -10.28 6.64
CA MET A 30 4.31 -9.55 6.78
C MET A 30 3.72 -9.64 8.19
N ARG A 31 3.80 -10.81 8.85
CA ARG A 31 3.35 -10.96 10.25
C ARG A 31 4.22 -10.18 11.23
N GLU A 32 5.53 -10.22 11.06
CA GLU A 32 6.49 -9.58 11.98
C GLU A 32 6.56 -8.06 11.80
N THR A 33 6.32 -7.56 10.59
CA THR A 33 6.42 -6.13 10.26
C THR A 33 5.07 -5.46 10.05
N ALA A 34 3.96 -6.13 10.40
CA ALA A 34 2.64 -5.52 10.31
C ALA A 34 2.60 -4.24 11.17
N PRO A 35 2.23 -3.09 10.59
CA PRO A 35 2.06 -1.88 11.39
C PRO A 35 0.97 -2.12 12.43
N ARG A 36 1.23 -1.70 13.67
CA ARG A 36 0.27 -1.83 14.75
C ARG A 36 -1.03 -1.15 14.34
N THR A 37 -2.14 -1.88 14.42
CA THR A 37 -3.46 -1.33 14.07
C THR A 37 -3.73 -0.10 14.91
N ALA A 38 -4.03 1.03 14.25
CA ALA A 38 -4.40 2.24 14.94
C ALA A 38 -5.66 1.98 15.79
N PRO A 39 -5.77 2.57 16.99
CA PRO A 39 -7.01 2.53 17.74
C PRO A 39 -8.15 3.09 16.90
N ARG A 40 -9.35 2.54 17.06
CA ARG A 40 -10.54 3.09 16.40
C ARG A 40 -10.67 4.57 16.77
N ALA A 41 -10.79 5.43 15.76
CA ALA A 41 -10.97 6.87 15.98
C ALA A 41 -12.23 7.10 16.83
N ARG A 42 -12.11 7.98 17.83
CA ARG A 42 -13.27 8.44 18.60
C ARG A 42 -14.21 9.19 17.65
N PRO A 43 -15.54 9.05 17.78
CA PRO A 43 -16.46 9.89 17.04
C PRO A 43 -16.14 11.38 17.29
N PRO A 44 -16.16 12.23 16.24
CA PRO A 44 -15.89 13.65 16.39
C PRO A 44 -16.91 14.25 17.35
N ASN A 45 -16.48 15.21 18.18
CA ASN A 45 -17.41 15.89 19.05
C ASN A 45 -18.39 16.75 18.21
N PRO A 46 -19.63 16.99 18.68
CA PRO A 46 -20.62 17.72 17.89
C PRO A 46 -20.18 19.12 17.46
N TRP A 47 -19.42 19.83 18.30
CA TRP A 47 -18.90 21.17 17.99
C TRP A 47 -17.82 21.15 16.91
N GLN A 48 -16.94 20.14 16.92
CA GLN A 48 -15.94 19.93 15.87
C GLN A 48 -16.63 19.64 14.54
N GLN A 49 -17.68 18.83 14.55
CA GLN A 49 -18.47 18.56 13.35
C GLN A 49 -19.18 19.83 12.84
N ALA A 50 -19.73 20.65 13.74
CA ALA A 50 -20.34 21.94 13.41
C ALA A 50 -19.32 22.91 12.77
N ALA A 51 -18.14 23.06 13.38
CA ALA A 51 -17.07 23.90 12.87
C ALA A 51 -16.60 23.47 11.47
N LEU A 52 -16.46 22.16 11.23
CA LEU A 52 -16.12 21.64 9.90
C LEU A 52 -17.18 21.98 8.85
N ARG A 53 -18.46 21.78 9.18
CA ARG A 53 -19.57 22.12 8.26
C ARG A 53 -19.63 23.61 7.98
N GLU A 54 -19.47 24.44 9.00
CA GLU A 54 -19.51 25.90 8.87
C GLU A 54 -18.31 26.42 8.05
N GLY A 55 -17.10 25.90 8.31
CA GLY A 55 -15.91 26.27 7.55
C GLY A 55 -16.04 25.94 6.06
N VAL A 56 -16.54 24.75 5.73
CA VAL A 56 -16.82 24.35 4.34
C VAL A 56 -17.90 25.25 3.71
N ALA A 57 -18.97 25.55 4.43
CA ALA A 57 -20.04 26.40 3.92
C ALA A 57 -19.60 27.85 3.65
N ARG A 58 -18.57 28.35 4.36
CA ARG A 58 -18.01 29.70 4.17
C ARG A 58 -17.10 29.83 2.94
N GLN A 59 -16.56 28.72 2.43
CA GLN A 59 -15.63 28.69 1.30
C GLN A 59 -16.10 27.70 0.21
N PRO A 60 -17.32 27.88 -0.34
CA PRO A 60 -17.88 26.97 -1.34
C PRO A 60 -17.00 26.85 -2.60
N GLU A 61 -16.18 27.86 -2.90
CA GLU A 61 -15.24 27.88 -4.02
C GLU A 61 -14.06 26.91 -3.88
N LEU A 62 -13.78 26.45 -2.66
CA LEU A 62 -12.72 25.46 -2.39
C LEU A 62 -13.24 24.01 -2.41
N LEU A 63 -14.54 23.82 -2.64
CA LEU A 63 -15.10 22.49 -2.79
C LEU A 63 -14.55 21.82 -4.06
N PRO A 64 -14.03 20.58 -3.98
CA PRO A 64 -13.63 19.86 -5.16
C PRO A 64 -14.86 19.57 -6.04
N PRO A 65 -14.68 19.39 -7.37
CA PRO A 65 -15.78 19.26 -8.33
C PRO A 65 -16.64 17.98 -8.17
N TRP A 66 -16.33 17.13 -7.20
CA TRP A 66 -17.07 15.90 -6.87
C TRP A 66 -17.67 15.92 -5.45
N ALA A 67 -17.56 17.05 -4.75
CA ALA A 67 -18.15 17.24 -3.41
C ALA A 67 -19.68 17.23 -3.41
#